data_AF-A0A960HPF9-F1
#
_entry.id   AF-A0A960HPF9-F1
#
_cell.length_a   1.000
_cell.length_b   1.000
_cell.length_c   1.000
_cell.angle_alpha   90.00
_cell.angle_beta   90.00
_cell.angle_gamma   90.00
#
_symmetry.space_group_name_H-M   'P 1'
#
loop_
_entity.id
_entity.type
_entity.pdbx_description
1 polymer ?
#
loop_
_entity_poly.entity_id
_entity_poly.type
_entity_poly.pdbx_seq_one_letter_code
_entity_poly.pdbx_strand_id
1 'polypeptide(L)'
;MKIQAHGISSDLPEGWEARISLRPTPTGSDTAIGNKGEIPNPTVHLANFALPEQRGDFGSGAVDVMGADNVLLVLFEYGPEAVGTALFERKGLPTELTPNMFSSSALQRTLPGQAGCQIFFTEGNRAFCLYAVLGQQSSAARVLPGANAALAGTRIAPR
;
A
#
# COMPACT_ATOMS: atom_id res chain seq x y z
N MET A 1 -7.24 -15.88 5.77
CA MET A 1 -5.81 -16.26 5.81
C MET A 1 -5.06 -15.19 6.61
N LYS A 2 -4.05 -15.53 7.41
CA LYS A 2 -3.27 -14.54 8.17
C LYS A 2 -1.83 -14.50 7.69
N ILE A 3 -1.30 -13.30 7.49
CA ILE A 3 0.13 -13.07 7.26
C ILE A 3 0.69 -12.14 8.33
N GLN A 4 1.97 -12.30 8.67
CA GLN A 4 2.64 -11.48 9.67
C GLN A 4 4.13 -11.40 9.41
N ALA A 5 4.67 -10.19 9.38
CA ALA A 5 6.10 -9.92 9.38
C ALA A 5 6.33 -8.47 9.83
N HIS A 6 7.53 -8.16 10.33
CA HIS A 6 7.95 -6.77 10.51
C HIS A 6 7.02 -5.92 11.40
N GLY A 7 6.41 -6.53 12.43
CA GLY A 7 5.44 -5.85 13.29
C GLY A 7 4.15 -5.45 12.56
N ILE A 8 3.84 -6.08 11.44
CA ILE A 8 2.59 -5.88 10.69
C ILE A 8 1.93 -7.25 10.54
N SER A 9 0.64 -7.34 10.83
CA SER A 9 -0.16 -8.52 10.50
C SER A 9 -1.41 -8.13 9.73
N SER A 10 -1.90 -9.02 8.88
CA SER A 10 -3.14 -8.82 8.14
C SER A 10 -3.94 -10.11 8.11
N ASP A 11 -5.19 -10.02 8.58
CA ASP A 11 -6.23 -11.04 8.43
C ASP A 11 -6.98 -10.76 7.13
N LEU A 12 -6.68 -11.54 6.10
CA LEU A 12 -7.13 -11.29 4.74
C LEU A 12 -8.55 -11.81 4.50
N PRO A 13 -9.42 -11.02 3.83
CA PRO A 13 -10.68 -11.51 3.30
C PRO A 13 -10.47 -12.65 2.29
N GLU A 14 -11.54 -13.38 2.00
CA GLU A 14 -11.52 -14.40 0.95
C GLU A 14 -11.19 -13.78 -0.42
N GLY A 15 -10.39 -14.48 -1.22
CA GLY A 15 -9.94 -14.00 -2.53
C GLY A 15 -8.84 -12.93 -2.49
N TRP A 16 -8.34 -12.56 -1.30
CA TRP A 16 -7.23 -11.63 -1.16
C TRP A 16 -5.89 -12.33 -0.99
N GLU A 17 -4.87 -11.79 -1.67
CA GLU A 17 -3.48 -12.10 -1.45
C GLU A 17 -2.77 -10.94 -0.76
N ALA A 18 -1.69 -11.28 -0.04
CA ALA A 18 -0.82 -10.27 0.51
C ALA A 18 0.63 -10.71 0.58
N ARG A 19 1.53 -9.73 0.60
CA ARG A 19 2.97 -9.89 0.79
C ARG A 19 3.48 -8.77 1.69
N ILE A 20 4.36 -9.11 2.62
CA ILE A 20 5.12 -8.13 3.40
C ILE A 20 6.60 -8.38 3.08
N SER A 21 7.29 -7.36 2.59
CA SER A 21 8.68 -7.46 2.15
C SER A 21 9.51 -6.27 2.64
N LEU A 22 10.80 -6.48 2.82
CA LEU A 22 11.78 -5.39 2.95
C LEU A 22 12.42 -5.15 1.58
N ARG A 23 12.73 -3.88 1.29
CA ARG A 23 13.63 -3.58 0.17
C ARG A 23 15.01 -4.20 0.45
N PRO A 24 15.74 -4.67 -0.58
CA PRO A 24 17.14 -5.05 -0.41
C PRO A 24 17.95 -3.89 0.15
N THR A 25 18.79 -4.14 1.15
CA THR A 25 19.72 -3.12 1.64
C THR A 25 20.66 -2.71 0.51
N PRO A 26 20.83 -1.41 0.21
CA PRO A 26 21.79 -0.98 -0.81
C PRO A 26 23.21 -1.41 -0.41
N THR A 27 23.78 -2.39 -1.12
CA THR A 27 25.13 -2.91 -0.85
C THR A 27 26.23 -2.19 -1.66
N GLY A 28 25.85 -1.33 -2.61
CA GLY A 28 26.76 -0.64 -3.53
C GLY A 28 26.42 0.84 -3.75
N SER A 29 26.93 1.42 -4.84
CA SER A 29 26.65 2.81 -5.26
C SER A 29 25.29 3.00 -5.93
N ASP A 30 24.42 1.99 -5.88
CA ASP A 30 23.12 2.00 -6.56
C ASP A 30 22.11 2.82 -5.76
N THR A 31 22.10 4.12 -6.03
CA THR A 31 21.22 5.10 -5.39
C THR A 31 19.76 4.96 -5.80
N ALA A 32 19.45 4.09 -6.79
CA ALA A 32 18.08 3.79 -7.17
C ALA A 32 17.31 3.01 -6.08
N ILE A 33 18.03 2.33 -5.19
CA ILE A 33 17.46 1.44 -4.16
C ILE A 33 17.34 2.14 -2.80
N GLY A 34 18.16 3.17 -2.56
CA GLY A 34 18.23 3.94 -1.32
C GLY A 34 19.64 4.47 -1.06
N ASN A 35 19.82 5.16 0.06
CA ASN A 35 21.15 5.62 0.46
C ASN A 35 21.94 4.50 1.15
N LYS A 36 23.27 4.48 0.98
CA LYS A 36 24.14 3.54 1.69
C LYS A 36 23.95 3.70 3.21
N GLY A 37 23.59 2.61 3.89
CA GLY A 37 23.31 2.61 5.34
C GLY A 37 21.87 2.91 5.71
N GLU A 38 20.98 3.15 4.74
CA GLU A 38 19.53 3.20 4.98
C GLU A 38 19.05 1.84 5.49
N ILE A 39 18.28 1.88 6.59
CA ILE A 39 17.62 0.69 7.13
C ILE A 39 16.34 0.48 6.31
N PRO A 40 16.19 -0.65 5.60
CA PRO A 40 14.99 -0.88 4.80
C PRO A 40 13.74 -0.91 5.69
N ASN A 41 12.73 -0.18 5.26
CA ASN A 41 11.40 -0.21 5.85
C ASN A 41 10.50 -1.20 5.08
N PRO A 42 9.58 -1.90 5.75
CA PRO A 42 8.67 -2.84 5.14
C PRO A 42 7.67 -2.16 4.21
N THR A 43 7.33 -2.88 3.15
CA THR A 43 6.22 -2.59 2.26
C THR A 43 5.23 -3.75 2.33
N VAL A 44 3.95 -3.42 2.45
CA VAL A 44 2.84 -4.38 2.42
C VAL A 44 2.10 -4.20 1.11
N HIS A 45 1.92 -5.27 0.34
CA HIS A 45 0.98 -5.33 -0.77
C HIS A 45 -0.22 -6.17 -0.34
N LEU A 46 -1.43 -5.66 -0.53
CA LEU A 46 -2.69 -6.39 -0.41
C LEU A 46 -3.45 -6.27 -1.74
N ALA A 47 -4.00 -7.36 -2.25
CA ALA A 47 -4.75 -7.34 -3.50
C ALA A 47 -5.86 -8.38 -3.51
N ASN A 48 -6.97 -8.10 -4.19
CA ASN A 48 -8.04 -9.09 -4.44
C ASN A 48 -7.80 -9.91 -5.73
N PHE A 49 -6.53 -10.02 -6.14
CA PHE A 49 -6.07 -10.75 -7.31
C PHE A 49 -4.66 -11.29 -7.03
N ALA A 50 -4.19 -12.21 -7.88
CA ALA A 50 -2.87 -12.80 -7.74
C ALA A 50 -1.77 -11.74 -7.89
N LEU A 51 -0.93 -11.57 -6.86
CA LEU A 51 0.16 -10.60 -6.90
C LEU A 51 1.31 -11.13 -7.76
N PRO A 52 1.78 -10.38 -8.78
CA PRO A 52 2.98 -10.77 -9.52
C PRO A 52 4.20 -10.92 -8.60
N GLU A 53 5.06 -11.89 -8.91
CA GLU A 53 6.31 -12.12 -8.16
C GLU A 53 7.20 -10.87 -8.21
N GLN A 54 7.36 -10.31 -9.42
CA GLN A 54 8.08 -9.07 -9.66
C GLN A 54 7.11 -7.90 -9.65
N ARG A 55 7.26 -7.02 -8.67
CA ARG A 55 6.50 -5.76 -8.57
C ARG A 55 7.30 -4.70 -7.83
N GLY A 56 7.12 -3.44 -8.20
CA GLY A 56 7.71 -2.33 -7.46
C GLY A 56 6.97 -2.07 -6.14
N ASP A 57 7.57 -1.24 -5.27
CA ASP A 57 7.00 -0.95 -3.95
C ASP A 57 5.59 -0.37 -4.05
N PHE A 58 5.36 0.58 -4.96
CA PHE A 58 4.04 1.14 -5.25
C PHE A 58 3.24 0.35 -6.30
N GLY A 59 3.63 -0.89 -6.60
CA GLY A 59 2.81 -1.79 -7.39
C GLY A 59 3.00 -1.74 -8.90
N SER A 60 4.09 -1.14 -9.42
CA SER A 60 4.44 -1.32 -10.83
C SER A 60 4.54 -2.82 -11.17
N GLY A 61 4.05 -3.25 -12.34
CA GLY A 61 3.88 -4.66 -12.69
C GLY A 61 2.57 -5.27 -12.16
N ALA A 62 2.12 -4.90 -10.95
CA ALA A 62 0.83 -5.33 -10.42
C ALA A 62 -0.34 -4.52 -11.01
N VAL A 63 -0.18 -3.19 -11.12
CA VAL A 63 -1.22 -2.32 -11.70
C VAL A 63 -1.45 -2.59 -13.19
N ASP A 64 -0.45 -3.13 -13.89
CA ASP A 64 -0.52 -3.43 -15.33
C ASP A 64 -1.40 -4.65 -15.65
N VAL A 65 -1.69 -5.51 -14.67
CA VAL A 65 -2.48 -6.74 -14.84
C VAL A 65 -3.87 -6.67 -14.19
N MET A 66 -4.24 -5.52 -13.61
CA MET A 66 -5.51 -5.35 -12.92
C MET A 66 -6.70 -5.40 -13.89
N GLY A 67 -7.66 -6.28 -13.60
CA GLY A 67 -9.00 -6.23 -14.18
C GLY A 67 -9.87 -5.12 -13.55
N ALA A 68 -11.04 -4.86 -14.13
CA ALA A 68 -11.92 -3.75 -13.72
C ALA A 68 -12.32 -3.78 -12.23
N ASP A 69 -12.54 -4.98 -11.68
CA ASP A 69 -12.94 -5.16 -10.27
C ASP A 69 -11.74 -5.45 -9.34
N ASN A 70 -10.52 -5.25 -9.82
CA ASN A 70 -9.33 -5.43 -9.00
C ASN A 70 -9.01 -4.19 -8.17
N VAL A 71 -8.43 -4.43 -7.00
CA VAL A 71 -7.91 -3.42 -6.08
C VAL A 71 -6.53 -3.83 -5.64
N LEU A 72 -5.61 -2.88 -5.68
CA LEU A 72 -4.29 -2.98 -5.06
C LEU A 72 -4.20 -1.97 -3.92
N LEU A 73 -3.74 -2.42 -2.75
CA LEU A 73 -3.41 -1.58 -1.61
C LEU A 73 -1.94 -1.77 -1.28
N VAL A 74 -1.24 -0.68 -1.04
CA VAL A 74 0.14 -0.65 -0.62
C VAL A 74 0.26 0.14 0.67
N LEU A 75 0.83 -0.47 1.71
CA LEU A 75 1.30 0.26 2.89
C LEU A 75 2.81 0.34 2.82
N PHE A 76 3.32 1.52 2.51
CA PHE A 76 4.75 1.80 2.44
C PHE A 76 5.19 2.53 3.70
N GLU A 77 6.10 1.93 4.48
CA GLU A 77 6.66 2.56 5.68
C GLU A 77 7.81 3.52 5.32
N TYR A 78 7.74 4.74 5.86
CA TYR A 78 8.80 5.74 5.81
C TYR A 78 9.66 5.66 7.07
N GLY A 79 10.85 6.29 7.04
CA GLY A 79 11.74 6.32 8.19
C GLY A 79 11.16 7.08 9.39
N PRO A 80 11.72 6.86 10.59
CA PRO A 80 11.25 7.49 11.83
C PRO A 80 11.26 9.03 11.79
N GLU A 81 12.12 9.63 10.97
CA GLU A 81 12.18 11.07 10.73
C GLU A 81 10.91 11.67 10.13
N ALA A 82 10.08 10.85 9.46
CA ALA A 82 8.80 11.30 8.91
C ALA A 82 7.72 11.47 10.00
N VAL A 83 7.88 10.82 11.16
CA VAL A 83 6.92 10.89 12.26
C VAL A 83 6.84 12.31 12.81
N GLY A 84 5.61 12.83 12.95
CA GLY A 84 5.37 14.16 13.50
C GLY A 84 5.52 15.31 12.50
N THR A 85 5.90 15.03 11.26
CA THR A 85 5.84 16.03 10.18
C THR A 85 4.39 16.26 9.74
N ALA A 86 4.12 17.43 9.15
CA ALA A 86 2.77 17.83 8.75
C ALA A 86 2.11 16.85 7.77
N LEU A 87 2.89 16.25 6.87
CA LEU A 87 2.36 15.28 5.90
C LEU A 87 1.82 14.01 6.59
N PHE A 88 2.38 13.63 7.74
CA PHE A 88 2.02 12.42 8.48
C PHE A 88 1.22 12.72 9.77
N GLU A 89 0.53 13.85 9.82
CA GLU A 89 -0.25 14.29 10.98
C GLU A 89 -1.42 13.34 11.31
N ARG A 90 -2.04 12.76 10.28
CA ARG A 90 -3.18 11.85 10.42
C ARG A 90 -2.77 10.65 11.27
N LYS A 91 -3.58 10.35 12.29
CA LYS A 91 -3.40 9.17 13.16
C LYS A 91 -4.33 8.05 12.73
N GLY A 92 -3.87 6.83 12.85
CA GLY A 92 -4.68 5.66 12.53
C GLY A 92 -4.49 5.16 11.11
N LEU A 93 -4.41 3.84 10.93
CA LEU A 93 -4.55 3.20 9.62
C LEU A 93 -5.87 3.65 8.94
N PRO A 94 -5.86 4.18 7.71
CA PRO A 94 -7.10 4.47 6.98
C PRO A 94 -7.83 3.16 6.64
N THR A 95 -9.07 3.02 7.10
CA THR A 95 -9.93 1.85 6.84
C THR A 95 -11.25 2.19 6.15
N GLU A 96 -11.48 3.47 5.83
CA GLU A 96 -12.72 3.99 5.28
C GLU A 96 -12.46 4.72 3.96
N LEU A 97 -12.01 3.97 2.95
CA LEU A 97 -11.85 4.48 1.60
C LEU A 97 -13.23 4.67 0.95
N THR A 98 -13.40 5.82 0.30
CA THR A 98 -14.66 6.21 -0.36
C THR A 98 -14.40 6.60 -1.82
N PRO A 99 -15.38 6.46 -2.73
CA PRO A 99 -15.16 6.67 -4.16
C PRO A 99 -14.62 8.07 -4.54
N ASN A 100 -15.00 9.11 -3.80
CA ASN A 100 -14.58 10.50 -4.07
C ASN A 100 -13.11 10.78 -3.74
N MET A 101 -12.42 9.86 -3.06
CA MET A 101 -10.99 9.95 -2.77
C MET A 101 -10.14 9.56 -3.98
N PHE A 102 -10.72 8.88 -4.97
CA PHE A 102 -10.01 8.32 -6.10
C PHE A 102 -10.09 9.22 -7.32
N SER A 103 -8.93 9.44 -7.95
CA SER A 103 -8.83 10.15 -9.22
C SER A 103 -7.77 9.50 -10.10
N SER A 104 -7.97 9.54 -11.42
CA SER A 104 -6.91 9.19 -12.37
C SER A 104 -5.72 10.15 -12.27
N SER A 105 -5.97 11.42 -11.93
CA SER A 105 -4.91 12.44 -11.76
C SER A 105 -4.01 12.20 -10.55
N ALA A 106 -4.37 11.28 -9.66
CA ALA A 106 -3.55 10.91 -8.50
C ALA A 106 -2.50 9.82 -8.84
N LEU A 107 -2.55 9.25 -10.05
CA LEU A 107 -1.61 8.23 -10.51
C LEU A 107 -0.46 8.87 -11.29
N GLN A 108 0.77 8.48 -11.00
CA GLN A 108 1.94 8.93 -11.79
C GLN A 108 1.89 8.41 -13.23
N ARG A 109 1.48 7.15 -13.40
CA ARG A 109 1.20 6.53 -14.71
C ARG A 109 -0.27 6.19 -14.77
N THR A 110 -0.99 6.86 -15.67
CA THR A 110 -2.42 6.64 -15.87
C THR A 110 -2.66 5.51 -16.86
N LEU A 111 -3.29 4.43 -16.40
CA LEU A 111 -3.87 3.42 -17.29
C LEU A 111 -5.36 3.72 -17.50
N PRO A 112 -5.91 3.50 -18.71
CA PRO A 112 -7.32 3.80 -18.98
C PRO A 112 -8.26 3.18 -17.94
N GLY A 113 -9.16 3.99 -17.37
CA GLY A 113 -10.15 3.56 -16.39
C GLY A 113 -9.65 3.49 -14.94
N GLN A 114 -8.34 3.38 -14.71
CA GLN A 114 -7.80 3.32 -13.35
C GLN A 114 -7.88 4.66 -12.61
N ALA A 115 -8.02 4.55 -11.29
CA ALA A 115 -7.94 5.69 -10.38
C ALA A 115 -7.20 5.29 -9.11
N GLY A 116 -6.52 6.24 -8.48
CA GLY A 116 -5.78 6.00 -7.24
C GLY A 116 -6.04 7.05 -6.18
N CYS A 117 -5.57 6.76 -4.98
CA CYS A 117 -5.47 7.71 -3.88
C CYS A 117 -4.23 7.44 -3.02
N GLN A 118 -3.72 8.48 -2.36
CA GLN A 118 -2.63 8.41 -1.39
C GLN A 118 -3.08 9.03 -0.07
N ILE A 119 -2.81 8.33 1.04
CA ILE A 119 -3.12 8.83 2.38
C ILE A 119 -1.90 8.59 3.25
N PHE A 120 -1.32 9.67 3.75
CA PHE A 120 -0.21 9.64 4.69
C PHE A 120 -0.75 9.61 6.11
N PHE A 121 -0.18 8.76 6.96
CA PHE A 121 -0.62 8.60 8.34
C PHE A 121 0.48 8.06 9.25
N THR A 122 0.26 8.16 10.55
CA THR A 122 1.09 7.52 11.57
C THR A 122 0.27 6.55 12.43
N GLU A 123 0.86 5.39 12.71
CA GLU A 123 0.27 4.31 13.52
C GLU A 123 1.38 3.68 14.36
N GLY A 124 1.18 3.55 15.68
CA GLY A 124 2.19 2.96 16.56
C GLY A 124 3.59 3.60 16.47
N ASN A 125 3.67 4.94 16.34
CA ASN A 125 4.92 5.69 16.16
C ASN A 125 5.70 5.34 14.86
N ARG A 126 5.01 4.86 13.84
CA ARG A 126 5.55 4.55 12.51
C ARG A 126 4.82 5.36 11.45
N ALA A 127 5.54 5.88 10.46
CA ALA A 127 4.99 6.72 9.40
C ALA A 127 4.73 5.89 8.13
N PHE A 128 3.54 6.01 7.55
CA PHE A 128 3.12 5.22 6.39
C PHE A 128 2.45 6.08 5.33
N CYS A 129 2.59 5.66 4.07
CA CYS A 129 1.64 6.01 3.00
C CYS A 129 0.80 4.78 2.67
N LEU A 130 -0.52 4.94 2.71
CA LEU A 130 -1.45 4.07 2.02
C LEU A 130 -1.58 4.56 0.57
N TYR A 131 -1.11 3.77 -0.37
CA TYR A 131 -1.38 3.95 -1.80
C TYR A 131 -2.39 2.90 -2.26
N ALA A 132 -3.54 3.34 -2.76
CA ALA A 132 -4.60 2.46 -3.24
C ALA A 132 -4.88 2.72 -4.72
N VAL A 133 -5.08 1.66 -5.49
CA VAL A 133 -5.41 1.71 -6.92
C VAL A 133 -6.64 0.85 -7.19
N LEU A 134 -7.57 1.39 -7.97
CA LEU A 134 -8.72 0.69 -8.53
C LEU A 134 -8.45 0.36 -9.98
N GLY A 135 -8.76 -0.87 -10.39
CA GLY A 135 -8.66 -1.29 -11.80
C GLY A 135 -9.60 -0.50 -12.71
N GLN A 136 -10.77 -0.13 -12.19
CA GLN A 136 -11.72 0.76 -12.84
C GLN A 136 -12.39 1.68 -11.81
N GLN A 137 -12.35 2.99 -12.04
CA GLN A 137 -12.98 3.98 -11.16
C GLN A 137 -14.50 3.76 -11.02
N SER A 138 -15.18 3.37 -12.11
CA SER A 138 -16.61 3.08 -12.08
C SER A 138 -16.99 1.86 -11.24
N SER A 139 -16.03 0.98 -10.91
CA SER A 139 -16.23 -0.17 -10.02
C SER A 139 -16.04 0.17 -8.54
N ALA A 140 -15.65 1.40 -8.18
CA ALA A 140 -15.31 1.80 -6.81
C ALA A 140 -16.34 1.35 -5.75
N ALA A 141 -17.63 1.64 -5.97
CA ALA A 141 -18.69 1.27 -5.03
C ALA A 141 -18.80 -0.26 -4.78
N ARG A 142 -18.42 -1.07 -5.77
CA ARG A 142 -18.44 -2.53 -5.68
C ARG A 142 -17.23 -3.08 -4.91
N VAL A 143 -16.04 -2.51 -5.14
CA VAL A 143 -14.77 -3.11 -4.69
C VAL A 143 -14.25 -2.53 -3.37
N LEU A 144 -14.61 -1.28 -3.03
CA LEU A 144 -14.15 -0.62 -1.82
C LEU A 144 -14.58 -1.29 -0.51
N PRO A 145 -15.77 -1.94 -0.39
CA PRO A 145 -16.09 -2.71 0.80
C PRO A 145 -15.05 -3.80 1.11
N GLY A 146 -14.57 -4.51 0.09
CA GLY A 146 -13.51 -5.52 0.23
C GLY A 146 -12.16 -4.90 0.62
N ALA A 147 -11.82 -3.75 0.01
CA ALA A 147 -10.60 -3.01 0.32
C ALA A 147 -10.59 -2.53 1.78
N ASN A 148 -11.70 -1.95 2.24
CA ASN A 148 -11.88 -1.51 3.62
C ASN A 148 -11.83 -2.68 4.61
N ALA A 149 -12.39 -3.84 4.25
CA ALA A 149 -12.27 -5.05 5.05
C ALA A 149 -10.81 -5.53 5.17
N ALA A 150 -10.03 -5.50 4.08
CA ALA A 150 -8.61 -5.86 4.10
C ALA A 150 -7.77 -4.90 4.97
N LEU A 151 -8.06 -3.59 4.92
CA LEU A 151 -7.43 -2.59 5.77
C LEU A 151 -7.84 -2.78 7.24
N ALA A 152 -9.12 -3.00 7.51
CA ALA A 152 -9.65 -3.25 8.85
C ALA A 152 -9.13 -4.57 9.46
N GLY A 153 -8.70 -5.53 8.64
CA GLY A 153 -8.00 -6.76 9.06
C GLY A 153 -6.50 -6.55 9.33
N THR A 154 -5.95 -5.38 9.02
CA THR A 154 -4.52 -5.09 9.17
C THR A 154 -4.21 -4.44 10.52
N ARG A 155 -3.10 -4.84 11.15
CA ARG A 155 -2.60 -4.32 12.42
C ARG A 155 -1.13 -3.95 12.27
N ILE A 156 -0.76 -2.81 12.83
CA ILE A 156 0.61 -2.30 12.84
C ILE A 156 1.01 -2.16 14.31
N ALA A 157 1.97 -2.98 14.75
CA ALA A 157 2.57 -2.87 16.06
C ALA A 157 3.67 -1.79 16.06
N PRO A 158 3.90 -1.13 17.21
CA PRO A 158 5.07 -0.26 17.40
C PRO A 158 6.40 -1.00 17.17
N ARG A 159 7.44 -0.23 16.87
CA ARG A 159 8.82 -0.71 16.67
C ARG A 159 9.81 0.10 17.49
#